data_AF-S4NJ09-F1
#
_entry.id   AF-S4NJ09-F1
#
_cell.length_a   1.000
_cell.length_b   1.000
_cell.length_c   1.000
_cell.angle_alpha   90.00
_cell.angle_beta   90.00
_cell.angle_gamma   90.00
#
_symmetry.space_group_name_H-M   'P 1'
#
loop_
_entity.id
_entity.type
_entity.pdbx_description
1 polymer ?
#
loop_
_entity_poly.entity_id
_entity_poly.type
_entity_poly.pdbx_seq_one_letter_code
_entity_poly.pdbx_strand_id
1 'polypeptide(L)'
;MHRVTLDQILEWNPQITNPDLIYPGQRIRVAPPEMEGEFEPFPGADFFQPSVSSPVIEAMGYRLIDEGCGVYAHGPDSRWSEADQKSYANWQWKLGFRGQDADGIPGRKSWNRLRVPAVYE
;
A
#
# COMPACT_ATOMS: atom_id res chain seq x y z
N MET A 1 21.78 -6.98 2.50
CA MET A 1 22.27 -8.11 1.66
C MET A 1 21.06 -8.97 1.33
N HIS A 2 20.48 -8.83 0.13
CA HIS A 2 19.36 -9.67 -0.28
C HIS A 2 19.93 -10.97 -0.86
N ARG A 3 19.62 -12.12 -0.24
CA ARG A 3 20.09 -13.45 -0.68
C ARG A 3 19.00 -14.07 -1.57
N VAL A 4 18.89 -13.63 -2.82
CA VAL A 4 17.99 -14.24 -3.81
C VAL A 4 18.71 -15.44 -4.43
N THR A 5 18.12 -16.64 -4.35
CA THR A 5 18.69 -17.87 -4.93
C THR A 5 18.26 -18.07 -6.38
N LEU A 6 18.98 -18.93 -7.11
CA LEU A 6 18.60 -19.31 -8.48
C LEU A 6 17.20 -19.95 -8.51
N ASP A 7 16.89 -20.82 -7.54
CA ASP A 7 15.58 -21.47 -7.43
C ASP A 7 14.44 -20.47 -7.25
N GLN A 8 14.65 -19.43 -6.43
CA GLN A 8 13.67 -18.35 -6.23
C GLN A 8 13.45 -17.56 -7.52
N ILE A 9 14.52 -17.24 -8.25
CA ILE A 9 14.39 -16.56 -9.55
C ILE A 9 13.62 -17.43 -10.54
N LEU A 10 13.87 -18.74 -10.56
CA LEU A 10 13.13 -19.66 -11.42
C LEU A 10 11.65 -19.77 -11.03
N GLU A 11 11.35 -19.85 -9.74
CA GLU A 11 9.98 -19.87 -9.22
C GLU A 11 9.20 -18.61 -9.64
N TRP A 12 9.83 -17.44 -9.57
CA TRP A 12 9.19 -16.16 -9.92
C TRP A 12 9.14 -15.87 -11.41
N ASN A 13 9.85 -16.69 -12.20
CA ASN A 13 9.93 -16.57 -13.64
C ASN A 13 9.64 -17.92 -14.31
N PRO A 14 8.39 -18.40 -14.24
CA PRO A 14 8.02 -19.66 -14.90
C PRO A 14 8.23 -19.66 -16.42
N GLN A 15 8.44 -18.48 -17.03
CA GLN A 15 8.82 -18.34 -18.44
C GLN A 15 10.29 -18.71 -18.73
N ILE A 16 11.15 -18.81 -17.70
CA ILE A 16 12.54 -19.25 -17.85
C ILE A 16 12.55 -20.77 -17.77
N THR A 17 12.45 -21.42 -18.93
CA THR A 17 12.53 -22.88 -19.04
C THR A 17 13.97 -23.39 -19.05
N ASN A 18 14.93 -22.53 -19.43
CA ASN A 18 16.36 -22.80 -19.34
C ASN A 18 17.08 -21.61 -18.66
N PRO A 19 17.58 -21.76 -17.41
CA PRO A 19 18.26 -20.68 -16.69
C PRO A 19 19.58 -20.22 -17.33
N ASP A 20 20.23 -21.05 -18.14
CA ASP A 20 21.51 -20.72 -18.78
C ASP A 20 21.35 -19.85 -20.03
N LEU A 21 20.10 -19.57 -20.46
CA LEU A 21 19.79 -18.82 -21.67
C LEU A 21 18.92 -17.59 -21.36
N ILE A 22 19.56 -16.41 -21.33
CA ILE A 22 18.90 -15.12 -21.19
C ILE A 22 19.10 -14.29 -22.46
N TYR A 23 18.01 -13.73 -22.99
CA TYR A 23 18.02 -12.93 -24.22
C TYR A 23 18.01 -11.42 -23.93
N PRO A 24 18.67 -10.59 -24.76
CA PRO A 24 18.53 -9.15 -24.68
C PRO A 24 17.05 -8.72 -24.75
N GLY A 25 16.62 -7.89 -23.81
CA GLY A 25 15.23 -7.43 -23.69
C GLY A 25 14.30 -8.36 -22.89
N GLN A 26 14.76 -9.55 -22.49
CA GLN A 26 14.00 -10.45 -21.62
C GLN A 26 13.86 -9.85 -20.22
N ARG A 27 12.61 -9.73 -19.75
CA ARG A 27 12.29 -9.25 -18.40
C ARG A 27 12.35 -10.41 -17.42
N ILE A 28 13.19 -10.27 -16.40
CA ILE A 28 13.35 -11.23 -15.30
C ILE A 28 12.88 -10.56 -14.01
N ARG A 29 11.96 -11.22 -13.33
CA ARG A 29 11.47 -10.86 -12.00
C ARG A 29 12.49 -11.29 -10.97
N VAL A 30 13.18 -10.34 -10.33
CA VAL A 30 14.22 -10.61 -9.33
C VAL A 30 13.70 -10.53 -7.88
N ALA A 31 12.38 -10.58 -7.74
CA ALA A 31 11.60 -10.52 -6.50
C ALA A 31 10.36 -11.42 -6.67
N PRO A 32 9.70 -11.87 -5.59
CA PRO A 32 8.49 -12.68 -5.73
C PRO A 32 7.45 -11.99 -6.61
N PRO A 33 6.63 -12.74 -7.39
CA PRO A 33 5.40 -12.17 -7.90
C PRO A 33 4.67 -11.61 -6.68
N GLU A 34 4.18 -10.36 -6.76
CA GLU A 34 3.48 -9.76 -5.63
C GLU A 34 2.26 -10.64 -5.30
N MET A 35 2.43 -11.52 -4.34
CA MET A 35 1.37 -11.97 -3.45
C MET A 35 1.79 -11.49 -2.07
N GLU A 36 1.02 -10.52 -1.58
CA GLU A 36 0.59 -10.54 -0.17
C GLU A 36 1.68 -10.22 0.85
N GLY A 37 2.18 -8.99 0.77
CA GLY A 37 2.88 -8.37 1.89
C GLY A 37 1.93 -8.22 3.08
N GLU A 38 2.47 -8.23 4.30
CA GLU A 38 1.74 -7.90 5.53
C GLU A 38 0.88 -6.61 5.41
N PHE A 39 1.18 -5.76 4.42
CA PHE A 39 0.54 -4.48 4.16
C PHE A 39 0.02 -4.32 2.73
N GLU A 40 -1.11 -3.62 2.65
CA GLU A 40 -1.80 -3.25 1.43
C GLU A 40 -0.89 -2.37 0.54
N PRO A 41 -0.67 -2.73 -0.73
CA PRO A 41 0.01 -1.85 -1.68
C PRO A 41 -0.79 -0.55 -1.87
N PHE A 42 -0.10 0.55 -2.21
CA PHE A 42 -0.80 1.82 -2.45
C PHE A 42 -1.73 1.70 -3.66
N PRO A 43 -3.06 1.86 -3.49
CA PRO A 43 -4.05 1.60 -4.56
C PRO A 43 -4.11 2.72 -5.62
N GLY A 44 -3.39 3.82 -5.41
CA GLY A 44 -3.47 5.03 -6.24
C GLY A 44 -4.30 6.13 -5.57
N ALA A 45 -4.01 7.39 -5.88
CA ALA A 45 -4.68 8.52 -5.24
C ALA A 45 -6.18 8.60 -5.61
N ASP A 46 -6.52 8.26 -6.86
CA ASP A 46 -7.90 8.28 -7.38
C ASP A 46 -8.82 7.26 -6.69
N PHE A 47 -8.27 6.30 -5.93
CA PHE A 47 -9.03 5.38 -5.11
C PHE A 47 -9.77 6.09 -3.95
N PHE A 48 -9.23 7.19 -3.44
CA PHE A 48 -9.77 7.90 -2.27
C PHE A 48 -10.78 8.96 -2.67
N GLN A 49 -11.95 8.51 -3.11
CA GLN A 49 -13.05 9.36 -3.57
C GLN A 49 -14.39 8.94 -2.94
N PRO A 50 -15.37 9.86 -2.77
CA PRO A 50 -16.61 9.60 -2.02
C PRO A 50 -17.50 8.45 -2.52
N SER A 51 -17.27 7.99 -3.76
CA SER A 51 -17.97 6.87 -4.40
C SER A 51 -17.34 5.50 -4.11
N VAL A 52 -16.15 5.45 -3.51
CA VAL A 52 -15.44 4.18 -3.23
C VAL A 52 -15.83 3.63 -1.86
N SER A 53 -16.11 2.33 -1.85
CA SER A 53 -16.33 1.51 -0.66
C SER A 53 -15.45 0.27 -0.77
N SER A 54 -14.57 0.04 0.20
CA SER A 54 -13.60 -1.06 0.22
C SER A 54 -13.08 -1.35 1.64
N PRO A 55 -12.84 -2.62 2.01
CA PRO A 55 -12.19 -2.99 3.27
C PRO A 55 -10.81 -2.33 3.48
N VAL A 56 -10.14 -1.91 2.40
CA VAL A 56 -8.87 -1.17 2.46
C VAL A 56 -9.03 0.17 3.21
N ILE A 57 -10.16 0.85 3.03
CA ILE A 57 -10.45 2.14 3.68
C ILE A 57 -10.66 1.92 5.18
N GLU A 58 -11.40 0.88 5.55
CA GLU A 58 -11.63 0.52 6.94
C GLU A 58 -10.32 0.14 7.64
N ALA A 59 -9.52 -0.72 7.02
CA ALA A 59 -8.20 -1.13 7.54
C ALA A 59 -7.26 0.07 7.69
N MET A 60 -7.25 0.99 6.72
CA MET A 60 -6.52 2.26 6.81
C MET A 60 -7.01 3.09 7.99
N GLY A 61 -8.32 3.22 8.18
CA GLY A 61 -8.91 3.99 9.27
C GLY A 61 -8.53 3.47 10.65
N TYR A 62 -8.53 2.14 10.84
CA TYR A 62 -8.05 1.54 12.08
C TYR A 62 -6.56 1.81 12.32
N ARG A 63 -5.75 1.75 11.27
CA ARG A 63 -4.33 2.08 11.39
C ARG A 63 -4.09 3.56 11.72
N LEU A 64 -4.92 4.47 11.23
CA LEU A 64 -4.88 5.88 11.62
C LEU A 64 -5.27 6.09 13.10
N ILE A 65 -6.20 5.28 13.63
CA ILE A 65 -6.50 5.27 15.07
C ILE A 65 -5.29 4.81 15.88
N ASP A 66 -4.64 3.71 15.49
CA ASP A 66 -3.43 3.20 16.16
C ASP A 66 -2.29 4.24 16.17
N GLU A 67 -2.18 5.03 15.11
CA GLU A 67 -1.22 6.13 15.02
C GLU A 67 -1.64 7.38 15.80
N GLY A 68 -2.82 7.38 16.45
CA GLY A 68 -3.36 8.53 17.18
C GLY A 68 -3.78 9.69 16.27
N CYS A 69 -4.00 9.42 14.99
CA CYS A 69 -4.40 10.39 13.98
C CYS A 69 -5.90 10.33 13.64
N GLY A 70 -6.56 9.22 13.98
CA GLY A 70 -7.98 8.98 13.72
C GLY A 70 -8.90 9.95 14.45
N VAL A 71 -9.83 10.57 13.72
CA VAL A 71 -10.84 11.51 14.24
C VAL A 71 -12.28 11.02 14.05
N TYR A 72 -12.48 9.71 14.21
CA TYR A 72 -13.75 9.04 14.00
C TYR A 72 -14.71 9.20 15.18
N ALA A 73 -15.99 9.44 14.90
CA ALA A 73 -17.03 9.50 15.94
C ALA A 73 -17.47 8.11 16.43
N HIS A 74 -17.61 7.15 15.51
CA HIS A 74 -18.09 5.79 15.80
C HIS A 74 -17.11 4.68 15.36
N GLY A 75 -15.92 5.07 14.88
CA GLY A 75 -14.96 4.18 14.20
C GLY A 75 -14.96 4.36 12.68
N PRO A 76 -13.97 3.79 11.99
CA PRO A 76 -13.91 3.78 10.53
C PRO A 76 -14.92 2.79 9.96
N ASP A 77 -15.36 3.04 8.74
CA ASP A 77 -16.13 2.10 7.93
C ASP A 77 -15.44 1.91 6.57
N SER A 78 -16.00 1.07 5.70
CA SER A 78 -15.39 0.78 4.41
C SER A 78 -15.55 1.92 3.39
N ARG A 79 -16.23 3.03 3.68
CA ARG A 79 -16.51 4.11 2.73
C ARG A 79 -15.62 5.31 2.95
N TRP A 80 -15.02 5.83 1.88
CA TRP A 80 -14.21 7.05 1.98
C TRP A 80 -15.06 8.25 2.41
N SER A 81 -14.66 8.91 3.49
CA SER A 81 -15.37 10.01 4.10
C SER A 81 -14.47 11.20 4.44
N GLU A 82 -15.08 12.33 4.83
CA GLU A 82 -14.31 13.46 5.37
C GLU A 82 -13.54 13.11 6.65
N ALA A 83 -14.01 12.15 7.44
CA ALA A 83 -13.31 11.71 8.64
C ALA A 83 -12.00 11.02 8.27
N ASP A 84 -11.98 10.21 7.21
CA ASP A 84 -10.76 9.59 6.69
C ASP A 84 -9.79 10.63 6.17
N GLN A 85 -10.27 11.58 5.35
CA GLN A 85 -9.43 12.64 4.81
C GLN A 85 -8.76 13.47 5.92
N LYS A 86 -9.52 13.87 6.95
CA LYS A 86 -8.99 14.62 8.10
C LYS A 86 -8.02 13.78 8.92
N SER A 87 -8.34 12.51 9.15
CA SER A 87 -7.46 11.57 9.88
C SER A 87 -6.14 11.35 9.14
N TYR A 88 -6.20 11.24 7.82
CA TYR A 88 -5.01 11.04 6.99
C TYR A 88 -4.18 12.33 6.86
N ALA A 89 -4.82 13.50 6.85
CA ALA A 89 -4.11 14.77 6.94
C ALA A 89 -3.28 14.82 8.23
N ASN A 90 -3.87 14.50 9.39
CA ASN A 90 -3.14 14.42 10.66
C ASN A 90 -1.93 13.48 10.58
N TRP A 91 -2.08 12.33 9.91
CA TRP A 91 -0.99 11.39 9.65
C TRP A 91 0.13 11.99 8.80
N GLN A 92 -0.21 12.66 7.69
CA GLN A 92 0.77 13.36 6.86
C GLN A 92 1.50 14.46 7.67
N TRP A 93 0.78 15.22 8.49
CA TRP A 93 1.39 16.21 9.38
C TRP A 93 2.34 15.57 10.41
N LYS A 94 1.95 14.43 11.00
CA LYS A 94 2.78 13.64 11.94
C LYS A 94 4.07 13.14 11.28
N LEU A 95 4.01 12.75 10.02
CA LEU A 95 5.18 12.36 9.22
C LEU A 95 6.06 13.55 8.78
N GLY A 96 5.64 14.80 9.04
CA GLY A 96 6.39 16.01 8.68
C GLY A 96 6.04 16.60 7.31
N PHE A 97 5.06 16.05 6.59
CA PHE A 97 4.55 16.67 5.36
C PHE A 97 3.80 17.96 5.67
N ARG A 98 3.80 18.91 4.72
CA ARG A 98 3.20 20.23 4.89
C ARG A 98 2.59 20.71 3.58
N GLY A 99 1.69 21.70 3.67
CA GLY A 99 1.04 22.28 2.50
C GLY A 99 0.30 21.21 1.69
N GLN A 100 0.50 21.20 0.38
CA GLN A 100 -0.18 20.26 -0.54
C GLN A 100 0.21 18.80 -0.30
N ASP A 101 1.35 18.51 0.33
CA ASP A 101 1.72 17.13 0.65
C ASP A 101 1.00 16.57 1.91
N ALA A 102 0.22 17.41 2.60
CA ALA A 102 -0.57 17.08 3.78
C ALA A 102 -2.06 17.49 3.63
N ASP A 103 -2.60 17.22 2.45
CA ASP A 103 -3.96 17.53 1.99
C ASP A 103 -5.04 16.51 2.42
N GLY A 104 -4.63 15.43 3.07
CA GLY A 104 -5.50 14.33 3.50
C GLY A 104 -5.76 13.29 2.42
N ILE A 105 -5.24 13.44 1.19
CA ILE A 105 -5.32 12.42 0.16
C ILE A 105 -4.11 11.50 0.28
N PRO A 106 -4.29 10.18 0.39
CA PRO A 106 -3.18 9.26 0.49
C PRO A 106 -2.27 9.30 -0.73
N GLY A 107 -0.97 9.41 -0.46
CA GLY A 107 0.10 9.29 -1.45
C GLY A 107 1.02 8.11 -1.13
N ARG A 108 1.65 7.54 -2.15
CA ARG A 108 2.51 6.34 -2.02
C ARG A 108 3.50 6.41 -0.87
N LYS A 109 4.14 7.56 -0.64
CA LYS A 109 5.09 7.73 0.46
C LYS A 109 4.39 7.59 1.82
N SER A 110 3.38 8.41 2.12
CA SER A 110 2.68 8.36 3.41
C SER A 110 1.96 7.03 3.64
N TRP A 111 1.45 6.41 2.58
CA TRP A 111 0.78 5.09 2.61
C TRP A 111 1.75 3.98 3.05
N ASN A 112 2.92 3.93 2.43
CA ASN A 112 3.94 2.93 2.78
C ASN A 112 4.45 3.06 4.22
N ARG A 113 4.31 4.24 4.86
CA ARG A 113 4.66 4.41 6.28
C ARG A 113 3.51 4.00 7.18
N LEU A 114 2.27 4.19 6.73
CA LEU A 114 1.08 3.85 7.51
C LEU A 114 1.03 2.35 7.79
N ARG A 115 1.51 1.51 6.85
CA ARG A 115 1.51 0.04 6.98
C ARG A 115 0.09 -0.46 7.21
N VAL A 116 -0.83 -0.10 6.31
CA VAL A 116 -2.20 -0.60 6.31
C VAL A 116 -2.17 -2.11 6.12
N PRO A 117 -2.73 -2.93 7.02
CA PRO A 117 -2.73 -4.39 6.84
C PRO A 117 -3.36 -4.77 5.51
N ALA A 118 -2.75 -5.74 4.82
CA ALA A 118 -3.33 -6.26 3.59
C ALA A 118 -4.69 -6.91 3.88
N VAL A 119 -5.67 -6.60 3.04
CA VAL A 119 -7.01 -7.18 3.12
C VAL A 119 -7.21 -8.09 1.92
N TYR A 120 -7.46 -9.37 2.18
CA TYR A 120 -7.77 -10.35 1.15
C TYR A 120 -9.27 -10.59 1.17
N GLU A 121 -9.92 -10.39 0.03
CA GLU A 121 -11.31 -10.80 -0.20
C GLU A 121 -11.41 -12.29 -0.53
#